data_AF-A0A7V9NFM2-F1
#
_entry.id   AF-A0A7V9NFM2-F1
#
_cell.length_a   1.000
_cell.length_b   1.000
_cell.length_c   1.000
_cell.angle_alpha   90.00
_cell.angle_beta   90.00
_cell.angle_gamma   90.00
#
_symmetry.space_group_name_H-M   'P 1'
#
loop_
_entity.id
_entity.type
_entity.pdbx_description
1 polymer ?
#
loop_
_entity_poly.entity_id
_entity_poly.type
_entity_poly.pdbx_seq_one_letter_code
_entity_poly.pdbx_strand_id
1 'polypeptide(L)'
;MARIESEELTDPERVFVALSLGKARQAEDLLGNAGVDYAVEVEPVGKSFLFRSERYGAVFYVASGQATYCRTQLVAAGLAQGVVPDAGADI
;
A
#
# COMPACT_ATOMS: atom_id res chain seq x y z
N MET A 1 -6.45 15.34 2.32
CA MET A 1 -6.37 14.16 3.20
C MET A 1 -4.90 13.85 3.45
N ALA A 2 -4.62 13.18 4.55
CA ALA A 2 -3.28 13.06 5.10
C ALA A 2 -2.98 11.61 5.51
N ARG A 3 -1.73 11.35 5.86
CA ARG A 3 -1.38 10.13 6.57
C ARG A 3 -2.09 10.12 7.93
N ILE A 4 -2.84 9.07 8.21
CA ILE A 4 -3.56 8.83 9.47
C ILE A 4 -3.10 7.53 10.12
N GLU A 5 -3.51 7.30 11.36
CA GLU A 5 -3.30 6.01 12.02
C GLU A 5 -4.21 4.94 11.41
N SER A 6 -3.75 3.69 11.38
CA SER A 6 -4.52 2.59 10.77
C SER A 6 -5.84 2.30 11.49
N GLU A 7 -5.92 2.59 12.78
CA GLU A 7 -7.15 2.48 13.59
C GLU A 7 -8.24 3.50 13.23
N GLU A 8 -7.88 4.59 12.55
CA GLU A 8 -8.81 5.61 12.08
C GLU A 8 -9.46 5.23 10.73
N LEU A 9 -8.88 4.25 10.03
CA LEU A 9 -9.45 3.74 8.78
C LEU A 9 -10.64 2.82 9.06
N THR A 10 -11.77 3.14 8.44
CA THR A 10 -12.90 2.21 8.41
C THR A 10 -12.60 1.09 7.43
N ASP A 11 -12.59 -0.15 7.92
CA ASP A 11 -12.39 -1.37 7.11
C ASP A 11 -11.12 -1.26 6.23
N PRO A 12 -9.92 -1.22 6.85
CA PRO A 12 -8.68 -0.93 6.15
C PRO A 12 -8.28 -2.06 5.20
N GLU A 13 -8.04 -1.69 3.94
CA GLU A 13 -7.54 -2.59 2.91
C GLU A 13 -6.11 -2.26 2.50
N ARG A 14 -5.29 -3.30 2.35
CA ARG A 14 -3.95 -3.21 1.76
C ARG A 14 -4.08 -2.93 0.26
N VAL A 15 -3.46 -1.86 -0.20
CA VAL A 15 -3.47 -1.49 -1.63
C VAL A 15 -2.09 -1.46 -2.25
N PHE A 16 -1.03 -1.31 -1.45
CA PHE A 16 0.33 -1.20 -1.98
C PHE A 16 1.39 -1.63 -0.97
N VAL A 17 2.48 -2.21 -1.46
CA VAL A 17 3.69 -2.48 -0.70
C VAL A 17 4.92 -1.91 -1.40
N ALA A 18 5.64 -1.04 -0.70
CA ALA A 18 6.88 -0.44 -1.16
C ALA A 18 8.09 -1.12 -0.52
N LEU A 19 9.00 -1.62 -1.36
CA LEU A 19 10.29 -2.19 -0.93
C LEU A 19 11.44 -1.16 -0.95
N SER A 20 11.16 0.08 -1.32
CA SER A 20 12.13 1.17 -1.31
C SER A 20 11.49 2.48 -0.88
N LEU A 21 12.28 3.34 -0.23
CA LEU A 21 11.82 4.65 0.22
C LEU A 21 11.31 5.51 -0.95
N GLY A 22 11.94 5.40 -2.13
CA GLY A 22 11.51 6.13 -3.32
C GLY A 22 10.09 5.75 -3.77
N LYS A 23 9.77 4.46 -3.80
CA LYS A 23 8.41 3.99 -4.12
C LYS A 23 7.40 4.36 -3.03
N ALA A 24 7.81 4.31 -1.77
CA ALA A 24 6.95 4.71 -0.66
C ALA A 24 6.55 6.19 -0.76
N ARG A 25 7.53 7.09 -0.98
CA ARG A 25 7.26 8.53 -1.15
C ARG A 25 6.38 8.81 -2.36
N GLN A 26 6.61 8.12 -3.48
CA GLN A 26 5.77 8.29 -4.67
C GLN A 26 4.31 7.88 -4.39
N ALA A 27 4.08 6.83 -3.59
CA ALA A 27 2.74 6.43 -3.19
C ALA A 27 2.11 7.42 -2.19
N GLU A 28 2.87 7.91 -1.20
CA GLU A 28 2.43 8.95 -0.26
C GLU A 28 2.00 10.22 -0.99
N ASP A 29 2.82 10.71 -1.92
CA ASP A 29 2.52 11.89 -2.73
C ASP A 29 1.26 11.68 -3.58
N LEU A 30 1.12 10.52 -4.20
CA LEU A 30 -0.05 10.21 -5.03
C LEU A 30 -1.34 10.18 -4.22
N LEU A 31 -1.36 9.46 -3.09
CA LEU A 31 -2.55 9.33 -2.24
C LEU A 31 -2.89 10.66 -1.56
N GLY A 32 -1.87 11.39 -1.07
CA GLY A 32 -2.04 12.71 -0.48
C GLY A 32 -2.61 13.72 -1.47
N ASN A 33 -2.07 13.78 -2.70
CA ASN A 33 -2.55 14.68 -3.75
C ASN A 33 -3.94 14.30 -4.27
N ALA A 34 -4.28 13.01 -4.26
CA ALA A 34 -5.62 12.53 -4.59
C ALA A 34 -6.66 12.86 -3.50
N GLY A 35 -6.21 13.35 -2.34
CA GLY A 35 -7.09 13.61 -1.21
C GLY A 35 -7.68 12.31 -0.68
N VAL A 36 -6.87 11.25 -0.57
CA VAL A 36 -7.20 9.98 0.07
C VAL A 36 -6.53 9.90 1.44
N ASP A 37 -7.27 9.49 2.46
CA ASP A 37 -6.73 9.20 3.79
C ASP A 37 -6.10 7.80 3.73
N TYR A 38 -4.86 7.70 4.19
CA TYR A 38 -4.10 6.46 4.12
C TYR A 38 -3.29 6.24 5.38
N ALA A 39 -3.06 4.99 5.73
CA ALA A 39 -2.14 4.60 6.79
C ALA A 39 -0.94 3.85 6.19
N VAL A 40 0.21 3.93 6.86
CA VAL A 40 1.43 3.25 6.44
C VAL A 40 2.04 2.51 7.61
N GLU A 41 2.17 1.20 7.46
CA GLU A 41 2.81 0.33 8.45
C GLU A 41 4.06 -0.33 7.85
N VAL A 42 5.06 -0.60 8.69
CA VAL A 42 6.26 -1.33 8.28
C VAL A 42 6.08 -2.79 8.64
N GLU A 43 5.91 -3.65 7.63
CA GLU A 43 5.65 -5.08 7.82
C GLU A 43 6.69 -5.95 7.12
N PRO A 44 6.90 -7.19 7.59
CA PRO A 44 7.69 -8.18 6.88
C PRO A 44 6.96 -8.60 5.58
N VAL A 45 7.56 -8.33 4.43
CA VAL A 45 6.99 -8.57 3.08
C VAL A 45 7.47 -9.89 2.47
N GLY A 46 8.33 -10.63 3.17
CA GLY A 46 8.71 -11.98 2.77
C GLY A 46 9.98 -12.51 3.44
N LYS A 47 10.13 -13.83 3.37
CA LYS A 47 11.35 -14.57 3.70
C LYS A 47 12.02 -14.99 2.41
N SER A 48 13.23 -14.49 2.14
CA SER A 48 14.03 -15.03 1.04
C SER A 48 14.54 -16.41 1.44
N PHE A 49 14.17 -17.48 0.73
CA PHE A 49 14.64 -18.84 1.02
C PHE A 49 16.17 -18.99 1.02
N LEU A 50 16.89 -18.10 0.32
CA LEU A 50 18.36 -18.08 0.23
C LEU A 50 19.06 -17.23 1.29
N PHE A 51 18.37 -16.24 1.88
CA PHE A 51 18.93 -15.35 2.88
C PHE A 51 17.93 -15.26 4.03
N ARG A 52 18.33 -15.78 5.19
CA ARG A 52 17.56 -15.83 6.45
C ARG A 52 17.12 -14.47 7.00
N SER A 53 17.26 -13.40 6.24
CA SER A 53 16.90 -12.03 6.62
C SER A 53 15.45 -11.74 6.18
N GLU A 54 14.62 -11.36 7.15
CA GLU A 54 13.30 -10.79 6.87
C GLU A 54 13.45 -9.46 6.15
N ARG A 55 12.74 -9.30 5.04
CA ARG A 55 12.66 -8.02 4.34
C ARG A 55 11.42 -7.27 4.81
N TYR A 56 11.64 -6.06 5.31
CA TYR A 56 10.56 -5.14 5.67
C TYR A 56 10.24 -4.21 4.50
N GLY A 57 8.99 -3.78 4.43
CA GLY A 57 8.51 -2.82 3.46
C GLY A 57 7.36 -2.01 4.04
N ALA A 58 7.10 -0.87 3.42
CA ALA A 58 6.00 0.01 3.80
C ALA A 58 4.72 -0.49 3.13
N VAL A 59 3.75 -0.90 3.93
CA VAL A 59 2.42 -1.36 3.50
C VAL A 59 1.45 -0.20 3.66
N PHE A 60 0.74 0.10 2.58
CA PHE A 60 -0.22 1.19 2.52
C PHE A 60 -1.63 0.64 2.62
N TYR A 61 -2.39 1.27 3.51
CA TYR A 61 -3.78 0.97 3.79
C TYR A 61 -4.65 2.17 3.46
N VAL A 62 -5.85 1.89 2.95
CA VAL A 62 -6.91 2.87 2.71
C VAL A 62 -8.25 2.26 3.11
N ALA A 63 -9.31 3.07 3.21
CA ALA A 63 -10.64 2.54 3.45
C ALA A 63 -11.08 1.65 2.26
N SER A 64 -11.73 0.51 2.53
CA SER A 64 -12.18 -0.45 1.51
C SER A 64 -12.97 0.21 0.36
N GLY A 65 -13.84 1.16 0.68
CA GLY A 65 -14.61 1.95 -0.30
C GLY A 65 -13.76 2.75 -1.31
N GLN A 66 -12.48 2.99 -1.02
CA GLN A 66 -11.54 3.69 -1.90
C GLN A 66 -10.46 2.77 -2.48
N ALA A 67 -10.41 1.50 -2.07
CA ALA A 67 -9.29 0.61 -2.37
C ALA A 67 -9.11 0.36 -3.88
N THR A 68 -10.20 0.04 -4.59
CA THR A 68 -10.18 -0.14 -6.05
C THR A 68 -9.70 1.11 -6.79
N TYR A 69 -10.19 2.28 -6.41
CA TYR A 69 -9.74 3.56 -6.99
C TYR A 69 -8.24 3.77 -6.77
N CYS A 70 -7.75 3.56 -5.55
CA CYS A 70 -6.34 3.73 -5.21
C CYS A 70 -5.44 2.76 -5.98
N ARG A 71 -5.83 1.48 -6.08
CA ARG A 71 -5.11 0.47 -6.88
C ARG A 71 -4.97 0.93 -8.33
N THR A 72 -6.04 1.42 -8.95
CA THR A 72 -6.01 1.94 -10.33
C THR A 72 -5.07 3.14 -10.46
N GLN A 73 -5.10 4.10 -9.53
CA GLN A 73 -4.21 5.26 -9.56
C GLN A 73 -2.74 4.86 -9.41
N LEU A 74 -2.44 3.93 -8.50
CA LEU A 74 -1.09 3.40 -8.30
C LEU A 74 -0.56 2.70 -9.57
N VAL A 75 -1.39 1.87 -10.22
CA VAL A 75 -1.04 1.25 -11.50
C VAL A 75 -0.76 2.32 -12.57
N ALA A 76 -1.64 3.31 -12.70
CA ALA A 76 -1.48 4.39 -13.68
C ALA A 76 -0.21 5.22 -13.45
N ALA A 77 0.24 5.34 -12.20
CA ALA A 77 1.49 6.02 -11.83
C ALA A 77 2.76 5.16 -11.99
N GLY A 78 2.64 3.95 -12.56
CA GLY A 78 3.77 3.04 -12.78
C GLY A 78 4.19 2.23 -11.55
N LEU A 79 3.35 2.19 -10.50
CA LEU A 79 3.63 1.46 -9.26
C LEU A 79 3.02 0.04 -9.25
N ALA A 80 2.55 -0.47 -10.40
CA ALA A 80 1.85 -1.75 -10.51
C ALA A 80 2.52 -2.94 -9.79
N GLN A 81 3.86 -2.99 -9.77
CA GLN A 81 4.61 -4.10 -9.14
C GLN A 81 4.35 -4.26 -7.63
N GLY A 82 4.00 -3.17 -6.93
CA GLY A 82 3.72 -3.22 -5.49
C GLY A 82 2.23 -3.26 -5.15
N VAL A 83 1.34 -3.20 -6.14
CA VAL A 83 -0.10 -3.14 -5.90
C VAL A 83 -0.59 -4.49 -5.36
N VAL A 84 -1.32 -4.43 -4.24
CA VAL A 84 -1.92 -5.62 -3.63
C VAL A 84 -3.32 -5.80 -4.23
N PRO A 85 -3.60 -6.93 -4.90
CA PRO A 85 -4.92 -7.21 -5.44
C PRO A 85 -5.95 -7.36 -4.32
N ASP A 86 -7.21 -7.18 -4.68
CA ASP A 86 -8.32 -7.37 -3.75
C ASP A 86 -8.28 -8.79 -3.16
N ALA A 87 -8.37 -8.90 -1.84
CA ALA A 87 -8.32 -10.18 -1.13
C ALA A 87 -9.55 -11.06 -1.42
N GLY A 88 -10.60 -10.51 -2.05
CA GLY A 88 -11.78 -11.25 -2.53
C GLY A 88 -11.69 -11.79 -3.96
N ALA A 89 -10.56 -11.62 -4.66
CA ALA A 89 -10.36 -12.19 -5.98
C ALA A 89 -9.81 -13.62 -5.89
N ASP A 90 -10.64 -14.55 -5.42
CA ASP A 90 -10.39 -15.99 -5.61
C ASP A 90 -10.49 -16.30 -7.11
N ILE A 91 -9.34 -16.59 -7.75
CA ILE A 91 -9.26 -17.29 -9.04
C ILE A 91 -8.88 -18.75 -8.82
#